data_AF-A0A495JFU9-F1
#
_entry.id   AF-A0A495JFU9-F1
#
_cell.length_a   1.000
_cell.length_b   1.000
_cell.length_c   1.000
_cell.angle_alpha   90.00
_cell.angle_beta   90.00
_cell.angle_gamma   90.00
#
_symmetry.space_group_name_H-M   'P 1'
#
loop_
_entity.id
_entity.type
_entity.pdbx_description
1 polymer ?
#
loop_
_entity_poly.entity_id
_entity_poly.type
_entity_poly.pdbx_seq_one_letter_code
_entity_poly.pdbx_strand_id
1 'polypeptide(L)'
;MFLGVDGGGTKTAFCLLRADGSIVAQATTASSYYFSEGINLVTRVLEEGVGAVCATAGITPADIDFAFFGIPTYGEVSEDIAALDAVPRDVLGHDRYRVDNDMLCGWSGSLGAADGINVISGTGSMTYGERAGRGLRVGGWSELFGDEGSAYWIAIRGLQAFSRMSDGRQPAGPLLDVLRDHLELSADLDLIDIVLNRWHGDRGEIAALSPLVTRAADQGDEAAAAILGEAGRELAHLVETTRSRLGYPVEEQVLVSYSGGTFNAPQVREAFRQHLHTLHDGYDLRQPMYSPVVGAALYAAKQAGGPLSADALEHLRTTPTATAA
;
A
#
# COMPACT_ATOMS: atom_id res chain seq x y z
N MET A 1 23.18 -12.04 3.03
CA MET A 1 22.47 -10.75 2.97
C MET A 1 21.21 -10.91 2.16
N PHE A 2 20.14 -10.24 2.55
CA PHE A 2 18.82 -10.32 1.95
C PHE A 2 18.49 -8.98 1.29
N LEU A 3 18.19 -9.02 -0.01
CA LEU A 3 17.79 -7.83 -0.75
C LEU A 3 16.26 -7.75 -0.80
N GLY A 4 15.71 -6.63 -0.37
CA GLY A 4 14.31 -6.27 -0.59
C GLY A 4 14.20 -5.14 -1.60
N VAL A 5 13.28 -5.28 -2.55
CA VAL A 5 12.90 -4.23 -3.48
C VAL A 5 11.41 -3.99 -3.39
N ASP A 6 11.04 -2.72 -3.19
CA ASP A 6 9.66 -2.25 -3.08
C ASP A 6 9.39 -1.25 -4.20
N GLY A 7 8.75 -1.71 -5.27
CA GLY A 7 8.35 -0.90 -6.39
C GLY A 7 7.00 -0.24 -6.15
N GLY A 8 6.91 1.06 -6.39
CA GLY A 8 5.66 1.81 -6.31
C GLY A 8 5.41 2.64 -7.57
N GLY A 9 4.27 3.33 -7.62
CA GLY A 9 3.89 4.16 -8.77
C GLY A 9 4.85 5.32 -9.07
N THR A 10 5.54 5.85 -8.05
CA THR A 10 6.42 7.04 -8.18
C THR A 10 7.91 6.71 -8.10
N LYS A 11 8.28 5.69 -7.33
CA LYS A 11 9.68 5.33 -7.04
C LYS A 11 9.80 3.85 -6.73
N THR A 12 11.01 3.32 -6.84
CA THR A 12 11.35 1.96 -6.39
C THR A 12 12.46 2.05 -5.34
N ALA A 13 12.22 1.47 -4.17
CA ALA A 13 13.15 1.49 -3.05
C ALA A 13 13.85 0.14 -2.90
N PHE A 14 15.12 0.16 -2.49
CA PHE A 14 15.96 -1.01 -2.30
C PHE A 14 16.52 -1.02 -0.87
N CYS A 15 16.55 -2.18 -0.23
CA CYS A 15 17.11 -2.37 1.10
C CYS A 15 17.90 -3.67 1.17
N LEU A 16 19.18 -3.57 1.52
CA LEU A 16 20.04 -4.73 1.77
C LEU A 16 20.17 -4.95 3.28
N LEU A 17 19.75 -6.12 3.74
CA LEU A 17 19.61 -6.49 5.15
C LEU A 17 20.53 -7.67 5.51
N ARG A 18 21.12 -7.66 6.70
CA ARG A 18 21.78 -8.85 7.28
C ARG A 18 20.86 -9.62 8.20
N ALA A 19 21.21 -10.88 8.45
CA ALA A 19 20.47 -11.77 9.34
C ALA A 19 20.41 -11.29 10.80
N ASP A 20 21.31 -10.39 11.21
CA ASP A 20 21.32 -9.76 12.54
C ASP A 20 20.41 -8.53 12.65
N GLY A 21 19.70 -8.16 11.58
CA GLY A 21 18.84 -6.98 11.54
C GLY A 21 19.56 -5.68 11.12
N SER A 22 20.84 -5.73 10.75
CA SER A 22 21.53 -4.52 10.29
C SER A 22 21.19 -4.19 8.82
N ILE A 23 20.73 -2.96 8.58
CA ILE A 23 20.60 -2.40 7.23
C ILE A 23 21.99 -2.02 6.73
N VAL A 24 22.42 -2.65 5.63
CA VAL A 24 23.77 -2.47 5.06
C VAL A 24 23.80 -1.32 4.06
N ALA A 25 22.78 -1.26 3.21
CA ALA A 25 22.68 -0.28 2.14
C ALA A 25 21.22 -0.08 1.76
N GLN A 26 20.91 1.12 1.29
CA GLN A 26 19.61 1.46 0.73
C GLN A 26 19.82 2.31 -0.52
N ALA A 27 18.89 2.22 -1.46
CA ALA A 27 18.85 3.05 -2.65
C ALA A 27 17.40 3.36 -3.03
N THR A 28 17.22 4.36 -3.89
CA THR A 28 15.92 4.69 -4.49
C THR A 28 16.15 5.10 -5.93
N THR A 29 15.33 4.57 -6.82
CA THR A 29 15.35 4.84 -8.26
C THR A 29 13.98 5.31 -8.74
N ALA A 30 13.85 5.51 -10.05
CA ALA A 30 12.55 5.73 -10.69
C ALA A 30 11.56 4.57 -10.42
N SER A 31 10.28 4.86 -10.66
CA SER A 31 9.17 3.90 -10.60
C SER A 31 9.41 2.68 -11.48
N SER A 32 9.02 1.50 -10.99
CA SER A 32 8.94 0.26 -11.76
C SER A 32 7.51 -0.06 -12.23
N TYR A 33 6.63 0.94 -12.30
CA TYR A 33 5.25 0.80 -12.78
C TYR A 33 5.20 0.53 -14.30
N TYR A 34 5.34 -0.75 -14.67
CA TYR A 34 5.64 -1.17 -16.03
C TYR A 34 4.48 -0.98 -17.03
N PHE A 35 3.25 -0.73 -16.58
CA PHE A 35 2.15 -0.36 -17.49
C PHE A 35 2.40 0.98 -18.23
N SER A 36 3.34 1.80 -17.75
CA SER A 36 3.70 3.07 -18.39
C SER A 36 4.66 2.89 -19.58
N GLU A 37 5.70 2.05 -19.45
CA GLU A 37 6.82 1.95 -20.40
C GLU A 37 7.19 0.51 -20.80
N GLY A 38 6.41 -0.49 -20.35
CA GLY A 38 6.66 -1.91 -20.56
C GLY A 38 7.71 -2.52 -19.62
N ILE A 39 7.88 -3.84 -19.70
CA ILE A 39 8.72 -4.64 -18.79
C ILE A 39 10.20 -4.22 -18.80
N ASN A 40 10.71 -3.69 -19.92
CA ASN A 40 12.08 -3.19 -20.01
C ASN A 40 12.38 -2.05 -19.00
N LEU A 41 11.36 -1.33 -18.53
CA LEU A 41 11.50 -0.37 -17.43
C LEU A 41 12.00 -1.06 -16.15
N VAL A 42 11.42 -2.23 -15.83
CA VAL A 42 11.76 -3.01 -14.64
C VAL A 42 13.22 -3.41 -14.68
N THR A 43 13.72 -3.91 -15.82
CA THR A 43 15.14 -4.26 -16.00
C THR A 43 16.06 -3.09 -15.65
N ARG A 44 15.83 -1.91 -16.27
CA ARG A 44 16.67 -0.72 -16.03
C ARG A 44 16.66 -0.29 -14.56
N VAL A 45 15.48 -0.26 -13.95
CA VAL A 45 15.29 0.12 -12.55
C VAL A 45 16.00 -0.85 -11.61
N LEU A 46 15.90 -2.16 -11.86
CA LEU A 46 16.57 -3.16 -11.05
C LEU A 46 18.09 -3.14 -11.24
N GLU A 47 18.60 -2.97 -12.46
CA GLU A 47 20.05 -2.82 -12.72
C GLU A 47 20.65 -1.63 -11.97
N GLU A 48 19.99 -0.47 -12.04
CA GLU A 48 20.41 0.76 -11.35
C GLU A 48 20.40 0.57 -9.82
N GLY A 49 19.28 0.10 -9.27
CA GLY A 49 19.11 -0.01 -7.82
C GLY A 49 19.96 -1.11 -7.19
N VAL A 50 20.06 -2.28 -7.82
CA VAL A 50 20.94 -3.38 -7.37
C VAL A 50 22.41 -2.94 -7.45
N GLY A 51 22.80 -2.30 -8.54
CA GLY A 51 24.15 -1.72 -8.68
C GLY A 51 24.49 -0.75 -7.55
N ALA A 52 23.57 0.16 -7.22
CA ALA A 52 23.76 1.17 -6.17
C ALA A 52 23.90 0.56 -4.77
N VAL A 53 23.05 -0.41 -4.39
CA VAL A 53 23.15 -1.05 -3.07
C VAL A 53 24.39 -1.94 -2.95
N CYS A 54 24.75 -2.67 -4.01
CA CYS A 54 25.97 -3.48 -4.04
C CYS A 54 27.23 -2.61 -3.93
N ALA A 55 27.29 -1.49 -4.67
CA ALA A 55 28.40 -0.55 -4.58
C ALA A 55 28.54 0.06 -3.18
N THR A 56 27.43 0.47 -2.57
CA THR A 56 27.41 1.03 -1.20
C THR A 56 27.85 0.00 -0.17
N ALA A 57 27.43 -1.26 -0.32
CA ALA A 57 27.79 -2.34 0.59
C ALA A 57 29.19 -2.93 0.36
N GLY A 58 29.85 -2.60 -0.76
CA GLY A 58 31.14 -3.18 -1.14
C GLY A 58 31.06 -4.66 -1.51
N ILE A 59 29.96 -5.08 -2.13
CA ILE A 59 29.68 -6.48 -2.52
C ILE A 59 29.32 -6.57 -4.00
N THR A 60 29.20 -7.79 -4.51
CA THR A 60 28.65 -8.08 -5.84
C THR A 60 27.23 -8.65 -5.72
N PRO A 61 26.42 -8.67 -6.80
CA PRO A 61 25.11 -9.33 -6.78
C PRO A 61 25.19 -10.81 -6.39
N ALA A 62 26.29 -11.50 -6.70
CA ALA A 62 26.50 -12.90 -6.34
C ALA A 62 26.59 -13.16 -4.81
N ASP A 63 26.90 -12.13 -4.02
CA ASP A 63 26.98 -12.18 -2.55
C ASP A 63 25.60 -12.02 -1.87
N ILE A 64 24.54 -11.77 -2.65
CA ILE A 64 23.16 -11.72 -2.15
C ILE A 64 22.67 -13.17 -1.96
N ASP A 65 22.30 -13.52 -0.73
CA ASP A 65 21.84 -14.87 -0.39
C ASP A 65 20.45 -15.12 -0.97
N PHE A 66 19.57 -14.12 -0.88
CA PHE A 66 18.23 -14.15 -1.47
C PHE A 66 17.70 -12.74 -1.71
N ALA A 67 16.90 -12.57 -2.76
CA ALA A 67 16.25 -11.30 -3.08
C ALA A 67 14.73 -11.44 -3.22
N PHE A 68 13.99 -10.43 -2.79
CA PHE A 68 12.57 -10.30 -3.09
C PHE A 68 12.33 -9.01 -3.87
N PHE A 69 11.61 -9.12 -4.98
CA PHE A 69 11.23 -8.01 -5.84
C PHE A 69 9.72 -7.83 -5.82
N GLY A 70 9.25 -6.86 -5.03
CA GLY A 70 7.87 -6.40 -5.05
C GLY A 70 7.68 -5.46 -6.23
N ILE A 71 7.00 -5.92 -7.28
CA ILE A 71 6.75 -5.15 -8.50
C ILE A 71 5.26 -4.75 -8.52
N PRO A 72 4.94 -3.45 -8.70
CA PRO A 72 3.57 -3.01 -8.79
C PRO A 72 2.88 -3.67 -9.98
N THR A 73 1.59 -3.95 -9.84
CA THR A 73 0.74 -4.63 -10.84
C THR A 73 1.18 -6.05 -11.23
N TYR A 74 2.18 -6.63 -10.57
CA TYR A 74 2.52 -8.04 -10.74
C TYR A 74 1.30 -8.92 -10.43
N GLY A 75 1.03 -9.89 -11.31
CA GLY A 75 -0.12 -10.79 -11.19
C GLY A 75 -1.45 -10.23 -11.71
N GLU A 76 -1.48 -8.99 -12.21
CA GLU A 76 -2.69 -8.38 -12.79
C GLU A 76 -2.84 -8.64 -14.29
N VAL A 77 -1.74 -9.02 -14.96
CA VAL A 77 -1.72 -9.50 -16.34
C VAL A 77 -0.99 -10.83 -16.38
N SER A 78 -1.73 -11.93 -16.52
CA SER A 78 -1.15 -13.29 -16.45
C SER A 78 -0.05 -13.56 -17.48
N GLU A 79 -0.11 -12.90 -18.64
CA GLU A 79 0.86 -13.07 -19.73
C GLU A 79 2.22 -12.43 -19.41
N ASP A 80 2.25 -11.43 -18.52
CA ASP A 80 3.48 -10.71 -18.16
C ASP A 80 4.31 -11.44 -17.10
N ILE A 81 3.69 -12.34 -16.32
CA ILE A 81 4.29 -12.99 -15.15
C ILE A 81 5.62 -13.66 -15.50
N ALA A 82 5.66 -14.46 -16.55
CA ALA A 82 6.88 -15.18 -16.94
C ALA A 82 8.03 -14.25 -17.35
N ALA A 83 7.70 -13.10 -17.97
CA ALA A 83 8.68 -12.09 -18.35
C ALA A 83 9.19 -11.33 -17.12
N LEU A 84 8.31 -10.95 -16.20
CA LEU A 84 8.67 -10.31 -14.93
C LEU A 84 9.54 -11.22 -14.05
N ASP A 85 9.20 -12.51 -13.97
CA ASP A 85 9.97 -13.52 -13.22
C ASP A 85 11.39 -13.73 -13.76
N ALA A 86 11.61 -13.47 -15.05
CA ALA A 86 12.92 -13.62 -15.68
C ALA A 86 13.85 -12.43 -15.41
N VAL A 87 13.32 -11.22 -15.20
CA VAL A 87 14.12 -9.98 -15.11
C VAL A 87 15.22 -10.07 -14.04
N PRO A 88 14.96 -10.51 -12.79
CA PRO A 88 15.99 -10.47 -11.77
C PRO A 88 17.18 -11.39 -12.05
N ARG A 89 17.00 -12.44 -12.85
CA ARG A 89 18.08 -13.37 -13.21
C ARG A 89 19.21 -12.66 -13.96
N ASP A 90 18.85 -11.77 -14.87
CA ASP A 90 19.82 -11.01 -15.68
C ASP A 90 20.56 -9.96 -14.83
N VAL A 91 19.90 -9.44 -13.80
CA VAL A 91 20.46 -8.45 -12.86
C VAL A 91 21.36 -9.10 -11.80
N LEU A 92 20.93 -10.24 -11.24
CA LEU A 92 21.60 -10.91 -10.12
C LEU A 92 22.64 -11.93 -10.58
N GLY A 93 22.46 -12.53 -11.76
CA GLY A 93 23.27 -13.64 -12.25
C GLY A 93 22.99 -15.00 -11.58
N HIS A 94 21.88 -15.12 -10.82
CA HIS A 94 21.49 -16.36 -10.15
C HIS A 94 19.98 -16.42 -9.89
N ASP A 95 19.46 -17.60 -9.53
CA ASP A 95 18.02 -17.87 -9.36
C ASP A 95 17.53 -17.79 -7.89
N ARG A 96 18.35 -17.29 -6.96
CA ARG A 96 17.98 -17.12 -5.54
C ARG A 96 17.13 -15.87 -5.31
N TYR A 97 15.94 -15.83 -5.89
CA TYR A 97 15.03 -14.70 -5.73
C TYR A 97 13.57 -15.11 -5.86
N ARG A 98 12.69 -14.18 -5.50
CA ARG A 98 11.25 -14.24 -5.79
C ARG A 98 10.77 -12.89 -6.30
N VAL A 99 9.90 -12.92 -7.30
CA VAL A 99 9.12 -11.76 -7.75
C VAL A 99 7.68 -11.95 -7.31
N ASP A 100 7.06 -10.89 -6.80
CA ASP A 100 5.63 -10.88 -6.51
C ASP A 100 5.13 -9.43 -6.49
N ASN A 101 3.87 -9.24 -6.15
CA ASN A 101 3.27 -7.92 -6.04
C ASN A 101 3.85 -7.11 -4.85
N ASP A 102 3.95 -5.79 -5.02
CA ASP A 102 4.46 -4.85 -4.00
C ASP A 102 3.63 -4.83 -2.71
N MET A 103 2.36 -5.25 -2.74
CA MET A 103 1.54 -5.39 -1.53
C MET A 103 2.17 -6.31 -0.45
N LEU A 104 3.01 -7.27 -0.85
CA LEU A 104 3.74 -8.16 0.07
C LEU A 104 4.78 -7.39 0.89
N CYS A 105 5.39 -6.35 0.31
CA CYS A 105 6.34 -5.47 1.00
C CYS A 105 5.66 -4.80 2.19
N GLY A 106 4.48 -4.22 1.97
CA GLY A 106 3.67 -3.57 2.99
C GLY A 106 3.24 -4.53 4.09
N TRP A 107 2.74 -5.71 3.74
CA TRP A 107 2.38 -6.75 4.71
C TRP A 107 3.57 -7.23 5.55
N SER A 108 4.68 -7.57 4.88
CA SER A 108 5.86 -8.08 5.57
C SER A 108 6.47 -7.01 6.48
N GLY A 109 6.48 -5.76 6.05
CA GLY A 109 6.97 -4.63 6.86
C GLY A 109 6.06 -4.34 8.04
N SER A 110 4.74 -4.41 7.86
CA SER A 110 3.80 -4.06 8.92
C SER A 110 3.72 -5.12 10.03
N LEU A 111 3.93 -6.40 9.69
CA LEU A 111 3.83 -7.53 10.62
C LEU A 111 5.16 -8.25 10.89
N GLY A 112 6.29 -7.73 10.40
CA GLY A 112 7.60 -8.37 10.56
C GLY A 112 7.69 -9.75 9.90
N ALA A 113 7.02 -9.91 8.75
CA ALA A 113 6.85 -11.17 8.01
C ALA A 113 6.12 -12.31 8.76
N ALA A 114 5.46 -12.00 9.90
CA ALA A 114 4.61 -12.94 10.62
C ALA A 114 3.26 -13.12 9.91
N ASP A 115 2.63 -14.27 10.13
CA ASP A 115 1.28 -14.55 9.65
C ASP A 115 0.27 -13.51 10.18
N GLY A 116 -0.64 -13.11 9.30
CA GLY A 116 -1.62 -12.06 9.58
C GLY A 116 -2.03 -11.32 8.31
N ILE A 117 -2.74 -10.21 8.48
CA ILE A 117 -3.39 -9.47 7.40
C ILE A 117 -2.95 -8.00 7.45
N ASN A 118 -2.55 -7.45 6.30
CA ASN A 118 -2.33 -6.02 6.13
C ASN A 118 -3.39 -5.45 5.20
N VAL A 119 -4.13 -4.45 5.67
CA VAL A 119 -5.03 -3.66 4.83
C VAL A 119 -4.29 -2.43 4.30
N ILE A 120 -4.41 -2.20 3.01
CA ILE A 120 -3.82 -1.07 2.30
C ILE A 120 -4.97 -0.14 1.91
N SER A 121 -4.88 1.13 2.29
CA SER A 121 -5.77 2.19 1.82
C SER A 121 -4.95 3.45 1.51
N GLY A 122 -4.53 3.55 0.25
CA GLY A 122 -3.90 4.73 -0.35
C GLY A 122 -4.80 5.25 -1.47
N THR A 123 -4.23 5.52 -2.65
CA THR A 123 -5.02 5.85 -3.85
C THR A 123 -6.04 4.76 -4.18
N GLY A 124 -5.68 3.49 -4.02
CA GLY A 124 -6.56 2.32 -4.06
C GLY A 124 -6.63 1.58 -2.72
N SER A 125 -7.39 0.49 -2.67
CA SER A 125 -7.49 -0.32 -1.45
C SER A 125 -7.56 -1.81 -1.72
N MET A 126 -6.91 -2.57 -0.84
CA MET A 126 -6.88 -4.03 -0.86
C MET A 126 -6.35 -4.56 0.46
N THR A 127 -6.41 -5.86 0.65
CA THR A 127 -5.66 -6.57 1.68
C THR A 127 -4.71 -7.56 1.05
N TYR A 128 -3.58 -7.77 1.71
CA TYR A 128 -2.81 -9.00 1.58
C TYR A 128 -2.74 -9.66 2.96
N GLY A 129 -2.95 -10.97 3.01
CA GLY A 129 -2.71 -11.74 4.21
C GLY A 129 -1.99 -13.04 3.91
N GLU A 130 -1.22 -13.51 4.88
CA GLU A 130 -0.54 -14.80 4.83
C GLU A 130 -0.88 -15.62 6.08
N ARG A 131 -1.04 -16.93 5.89
CA ARG A 131 -1.19 -17.92 6.98
C ARG A 131 -0.54 -19.23 6.58
N ALA A 132 0.39 -19.74 7.38
CA ALA A 132 1.08 -21.00 7.17
C ALA A 132 1.64 -21.17 5.73
N GLY A 133 2.23 -20.09 5.19
CA GLY A 133 2.79 -20.05 3.83
C GLY A 133 1.76 -19.89 2.70
N ARG A 134 0.46 -19.78 3.01
CA ARG A 134 -0.58 -19.45 2.04
C ARG A 134 -0.87 -17.95 2.08
N GLY A 135 -0.51 -17.26 1.00
CA GLY A 135 -0.85 -15.85 0.76
C GLY A 135 -2.19 -15.68 0.04
N LEU A 136 -2.85 -14.55 0.25
CA LEU A 136 -4.08 -14.17 -0.45
C LEU A 136 -4.25 -12.65 -0.54
N ARG A 137 -4.65 -12.17 -1.73
CA ARG A 137 -5.18 -10.82 -1.96
C ARG A 137 -6.71 -10.80 -1.91
N VAL A 138 -7.29 -9.76 -1.30
CA VAL A 138 -8.71 -9.42 -1.44
C VAL A 138 -8.85 -7.94 -1.77
N GLY A 139 -9.73 -7.59 -2.71
CA GLY A 139 -9.84 -6.22 -3.23
C GLY A 139 -8.75 -5.88 -4.26
N GLY A 140 -8.55 -4.58 -4.51
CA GLY A 140 -7.58 -4.08 -5.49
C GLY A 140 -8.00 -4.35 -6.93
N TRP A 141 -9.26 -4.07 -7.26
CA TRP A 141 -9.84 -4.35 -8.58
C TRP A 141 -9.77 -3.16 -9.56
N SER A 142 -9.18 -2.03 -9.15
CA SER A 142 -9.26 -0.70 -9.78
C SER A 142 -10.39 0.16 -9.24
N GLU A 143 -10.12 1.46 -9.24
CA GLU A 143 -10.98 2.56 -8.90
C GLU A 143 -12.30 2.63 -9.70
N LEU A 144 -12.35 2.00 -10.87
CA LEU A 144 -13.53 2.03 -11.74
C LEU A 144 -14.66 1.13 -11.23
N PHE A 145 -14.34 0.04 -10.51
CA PHE A 145 -15.32 -0.96 -10.08
C PHE A 145 -14.94 -1.66 -8.76
N GLY A 146 -14.11 -1.01 -7.95
CA GLY A 146 -13.64 -1.48 -6.65
C GLY A 146 -12.95 -0.36 -5.87
N ASP A 147 -11.86 -0.71 -5.17
CA ASP A 147 -11.09 0.18 -4.30
C ASP A 147 -11.93 0.86 -3.21
N GLU A 148 -12.96 0.17 -2.68
CA GLU A 148 -13.78 0.69 -1.60
C GLU A 148 -12.96 1.06 -0.36
N GLY A 149 -13.25 2.22 0.20
CA GLY A 149 -12.52 2.77 1.35
C GLY A 149 -11.12 3.32 1.05
N SER A 150 -10.71 3.38 -0.23
CA SER A 150 -9.52 4.11 -0.68
C SER A 150 -9.70 5.64 -0.69
N ALA A 151 -8.60 6.38 -0.84
CA ALA A 151 -8.63 7.83 -1.03
C ALA A 151 -9.39 8.23 -2.29
N TYR A 152 -9.20 7.52 -3.42
CA TYR A 152 -9.98 7.78 -4.63
C TYR A 152 -11.48 7.56 -4.39
N TRP A 153 -11.84 6.45 -3.74
CA TRP A 153 -13.23 6.15 -3.44
C TRP A 153 -13.86 7.22 -2.53
N ILE A 154 -13.16 7.65 -1.47
CA ILE A 154 -13.61 8.73 -0.59
C ILE A 154 -13.81 10.03 -1.38
N ALA A 155 -12.86 10.37 -2.25
CA ALA A 155 -12.94 11.58 -3.08
C ALA A 155 -14.14 11.55 -4.03
N ILE A 156 -14.36 10.45 -4.76
CA ILE A 156 -15.52 10.28 -5.64
C ILE A 156 -16.83 10.43 -4.85
N ARG A 157 -16.92 9.81 -3.67
CA ARG A 157 -18.10 9.97 -2.79
C ARG A 157 -18.26 11.42 -2.32
N GLY A 158 -17.17 12.13 -2.06
CA GLY A 158 -17.16 13.55 -1.76
C GLY A 158 -17.67 14.41 -2.93
N LEU A 159 -17.20 14.16 -4.15
CA LEU A 159 -17.67 14.85 -5.37
C LEU A 159 -19.16 14.56 -5.65
N GLN A 160 -19.61 13.33 -5.39
CA GLN A 160 -21.04 12.98 -5.48
C GLN A 160 -21.88 13.74 -4.45
N ALA A 161 -21.41 13.88 -3.20
CA ALA A 161 -22.07 14.67 -2.18
C ALA A 161 -22.09 16.17 -2.56
N PHE A 162 -20.96 16.72 -3.01
CA PHE A 162 -20.85 18.09 -3.51
C PHE A 162 -21.88 18.38 -4.60
N SER A 163 -21.96 17.54 -5.64
CA SER A 163 -22.90 17.77 -6.75
C SER A 163 -24.36 17.77 -6.30
N ARG A 164 -24.73 16.92 -5.33
CA ARG A 164 -26.08 16.87 -4.74
C ARG A 164 -26.38 18.09 -3.85
N MET A 165 -25.38 18.60 -3.13
CA MET A 165 -25.51 19.83 -2.36
C MET A 165 -25.67 21.04 -3.28
N SER A 166 -24.89 21.09 -4.35
CA SER A 166 -24.90 22.17 -5.34
C SER A 166 -26.26 22.30 -6.05
N ASP A 167 -26.85 21.18 -6.48
CA ASP A 167 -28.13 21.18 -7.21
C ASP A 167 -29.38 21.05 -6.31
N GLY A 168 -29.20 21.03 -4.99
CA GLY A 168 -30.28 21.03 -4.01
C GLY A 168 -30.94 19.67 -3.74
N ARG A 169 -30.41 18.56 -4.28
CA ARG A 169 -30.85 17.19 -3.92
C ARG A 169 -30.48 16.79 -2.49
N GLN A 170 -29.53 17.49 -1.87
CA GLN A 170 -29.10 17.32 -0.50
C GLN A 170 -28.92 18.69 0.17
N PRO A 171 -29.17 18.85 1.49
CA PRO A 171 -28.85 20.08 2.20
C PRO A 171 -27.36 20.43 2.08
N ALA A 172 -27.05 21.71 1.86
CA ALA A 172 -25.67 22.19 1.85
C ALA A 172 -25.02 22.02 3.24
N GLY A 173 -23.77 21.58 3.24
CA GLY A 173 -22.93 21.45 4.43
C GLY A 173 -21.50 21.95 4.16
N PRO A 174 -20.62 21.96 5.18
CA PRO A 174 -19.25 22.44 5.06
C PRO A 174 -18.45 21.86 3.87
N LEU A 175 -18.74 20.64 3.42
CA LEU A 175 -18.08 20.02 2.27
C LEU A 175 -18.20 20.85 0.99
N LEU A 176 -19.35 21.53 0.80
CA LEU A 176 -19.61 22.38 -0.36
C LEU A 176 -18.59 23.52 -0.45
N ASP A 177 -18.44 24.28 0.63
CA ASP A 177 -17.54 25.43 0.67
C ASP A 177 -16.06 25.00 0.73
N VAL A 178 -15.77 23.90 1.44
CA VAL A 178 -14.43 23.29 1.47
C VAL A 178 -13.91 22.96 0.06
N LEU A 179 -14.76 22.43 -0.82
CA LEU A 179 -14.37 22.10 -2.20
C LEU A 179 -14.35 23.33 -3.10
N ARG A 180 -15.30 24.26 -2.95
CA ARG A 180 -15.29 25.55 -3.68
C ARG A 180 -14.00 26.30 -3.45
N ASP A 181 -13.60 26.45 -2.18
CA ASP A 181 -12.42 27.20 -1.79
C ASP A 181 -11.14 26.53 -2.27
N HIS A 182 -11.06 25.19 -2.16
CA HIS A 182 -9.86 24.46 -2.58
C HIS A 182 -9.65 24.45 -4.09
N LEU A 183 -10.75 24.34 -4.84
CA LEU A 183 -10.72 24.27 -6.31
C LEU A 183 -10.88 25.64 -6.98
N GLU A 184 -11.01 26.71 -6.18
CA GLU A 184 -11.20 28.09 -6.63
C GLU A 184 -12.39 28.24 -7.60
N LEU A 185 -13.50 27.56 -7.30
CA LEU A 185 -14.68 27.53 -8.17
C LEU A 185 -15.37 28.90 -8.20
N SER A 186 -15.62 29.44 -9.40
CA SER A 186 -16.45 30.65 -9.57
C SER A 186 -17.94 30.29 -9.62
N ALA A 187 -18.24 29.12 -10.17
CA ALA A 187 -19.54 28.45 -10.11
C ALA A 187 -19.34 26.95 -9.88
N ASP A 188 -20.28 26.27 -9.23
CA ASP A 188 -20.15 24.85 -8.89
C ASP A 188 -19.94 23.93 -10.11
N LEU A 189 -20.49 24.32 -11.27
CA LEU A 189 -20.33 23.57 -12.52
C LEU A 189 -18.91 23.63 -13.09
N ASP A 190 -18.06 24.57 -12.65
CA ASP A 190 -16.64 24.64 -13.02
C ASP A 190 -15.89 23.36 -12.61
N LEU A 191 -16.43 22.63 -11.61
CA LEU A 191 -15.91 21.32 -11.21
C LEU A 191 -15.86 20.32 -12.38
N ILE A 192 -16.80 20.39 -13.32
CA ILE A 192 -16.82 19.51 -14.50
C ILE A 192 -15.58 19.75 -15.36
N ASP A 193 -15.22 21.01 -15.58
CA ASP A 193 -14.03 21.37 -16.35
C ASP A 193 -12.75 20.89 -15.66
N ILE A 194 -12.65 21.09 -14.34
CA ILE A 194 -11.50 20.65 -13.56
C ILE A 194 -11.31 19.14 -13.66
N VAL A 195 -12.35 18.36 -13.34
CA VAL A 195 -12.23 16.90 -13.24
C VAL A 195 -12.08 16.26 -14.63
N LEU A 196 -12.86 16.69 -15.63
CA LEU A 196 -12.91 16.01 -16.93
C LEU A 196 -11.93 16.58 -17.96
N ASN A 197 -11.71 17.89 -17.99
CA ASN A 197 -10.89 18.51 -19.04
C ASN A 197 -9.48 18.87 -18.58
N ARG A 198 -9.31 19.38 -17.34
CA ARG A 198 -7.98 19.77 -16.84
C ARG A 198 -7.23 18.57 -16.29
N TRP A 199 -7.87 17.78 -15.44
CA TRP A 199 -7.28 16.57 -14.87
C TRP A 199 -7.46 15.33 -15.73
N HIS A 200 -8.35 15.34 -16.72
CA HIS A 200 -8.62 14.18 -17.58
C HIS A 200 -9.01 12.92 -16.79
N GLY A 201 -9.66 13.09 -15.64
CA GLY A 201 -9.98 12.00 -14.73
C GLY A 201 -8.76 11.37 -14.05
N ASP A 202 -7.64 12.08 -13.93
CA ASP A 202 -6.44 11.58 -13.28
C ASP A 202 -6.74 11.06 -11.86
N ARG A 203 -6.37 9.80 -11.64
CA ARG A 203 -6.65 9.08 -10.40
C ARG A 203 -5.96 9.72 -9.19
N GLY A 204 -4.75 10.23 -9.37
CA GLY A 204 -3.97 10.87 -8.32
C GLY A 204 -4.59 12.21 -7.89
N GLU A 205 -4.91 13.07 -8.86
CA GLU A 205 -5.56 14.37 -8.64
C GLU A 205 -6.91 14.19 -7.93
N ILE A 206 -7.73 13.21 -8.35
CA ILE A 206 -9.00 12.92 -7.69
C ILE A 206 -8.76 12.40 -6.27
N ALA A 207 -7.89 11.41 -6.07
CA ALA A 207 -7.62 10.86 -4.74
C ALA A 207 -7.07 11.92 -3.76
N ALA A 208 -6.36 12.93 -4.27
CA ALA A 208 -5.86 14.06 -3.48
C ALA A 208 -6.97 14.94 -2.88
N LEU A 209 -8.23 14.77 -3.30
CA LEU A 209 -9.39 15.42 -2.65
C LEU A 209 -9.87 14.71 -1.39
N SER A 210 -9.44 13.47 -1.12
CA SER A 210 -9.86 12.71 0.07
C SER A 210 -9.64 13.47 1.40
N PRO A 211 -8.48 14.14 1.64
CA PRO A 211 -8.27 14.94 2.84
C PRO A 211 -9.26 16.09 3.01
N LEU A 212 -9.85 16.60 1.93
CA LEU A 212 -10.88 17.66 2.00
C LEU A 212 -12.19 17.11 2.56
N VAL A 213 -12.52 15.85 2.28
CA VAL A 213 -13.66 15.17 2.91
C VAL A 213 -13.40 15.03 4.42
N THR A 214 -12.19 14.66 4.83
CA THR A 214 -11.80 14.67 6.25
C THR A 214 -11.95 16.06 6.88
N ARG A 215 -11.43 17.10 6.21
CA ARG A 215 -11.55 18.49 6.67
C ARG A 215 -13.01 18.94 6.82
N ALA A 216 -13.89 18.56 5.90
CA ALA A 216 -15.31 18.87 5.98
C ALA A 216 -15.99 18.15 7.17
N ALA A 217 -15.64 16.88 7.40
CA ALA A 217 -16.13 16.14 8.56
C ALA A 217 -15.68 16.78 9.88
N ASP A 218 -14.44 17.27 9.96
CA ASP A 218 -13.93 18.03 11.13
C ASP A 218 -14.71 19.33 11.38
N GLN A 219 -15.30 19.90 10.32
CA GLN A 219 -16.17 21.08 10.39
C GLN A 219 -17.65 20.74 10.68
N GLY A 220 -17.96 19.46 10.94
CA GLY A 220 -19.31 19.00 11.26
C GLY A 220 -20.17 18.63 10.05
N ASP A 221 -19.59 18.41 8.88
CA ASP A 221 -20.34 17.92 7.71
C ASP A 221 -20.78 16.47 7.89
N GLU A 222 -22.09 16.25 7.98
CA GLU A 222 -22.68 14.92 8.21
C GLU A 222 -22.43 13.95 7.05
N ALA A 223 -22.43 14.43 5.80
CA ALA A 223 -22.23 13.58 4.64
C ALA A 223 -20.77 13.14 4.53
N ALA A 224 -19.84 14.05 4.79
CA ALA A 224 -18.42 13.72 4.86
C ALA A 224 -18.14 12.71 5.99
N ALA A 225 -18.70 12.92 7.19
CA ALA A 225 -18.57 11.97 8.29
C ALA A 225 -19.12 10.58 7.93
N ALA A 226 -20.28 10.51 7.27
CA ALA A 226 -20.84 9.25 6.80
C ALA A 226 -19.96 8.55 5.76
N ILE A 227 -19.35 9.29 4.82
CA ILE A 227 -18.43 8.74 3.82
C ILE A 227 -17.19 8.12 4.49
N LEU A 228 -16.60 8.79 5.47
CA LEU A 228 -15.41 8.29 6.18
C LEU A 228 -15.73 7.07 7.05
N GLY A 229 -16.92 7.05 7.67
CA GLY A 229 -17.43 5.89 8.40
C GLY A 229 -17.59 4.67 7.49
N GLU A 230 -18.22 4.88 6.33
CA GLU A 230 -18.39 3.85 5.31
C GLU A 230 -17.05 3.33 4.78
N ALA A 231 -16.07 4.22 4.58
CA ALA A 231 -14.71 3.81 4.19
C ALA A 231 -14.10 2.86 5.23
N GLY A 232 -14.20 3.18 6.53
CA GLY A 232 -13.73 2.29 7.59
C GLY A 232 -14.45 0.93 7.61
N ARG A 233 -15.75 0.91 7.33
CA ARG A 233 -16.57 -0.31 7.21
C ARG A 233 -16.10 -1.22 6.08
N GLU A 234 -15.90 -0.66 4.89
CA GLU A 234 -15.45 -1.43 3.71
C GLU A 234 -14.04 -2.00 3.91
N LEU A 235 -13.13 -1.23 4.51
CA LEU A 235 -11.79 -1.73 4.84
C LEU A 235 -11.83 -2.89 5.85
N ALA A 236 -12.74 -2.84 6.84
CA ALA A 236 -12.93 -3.94 7.79
C ALA A 236 -13.50 -5.20 7.11
N HIS A 237 -14.39 -5.04 6.13
CA HIS A 237 -14.89 -6.16 5.33
C HIS A 237 -13.81 -6.83 4.49
N LEU A 238 -12.85 -6.08 3.94
CA LEU A 238 -11.70 -6.67 3.23
C LEU A 238 -10.89 -7.56 4.18
N VAL A 239 -10.64 -7.10 5.42
CA VAL A 239 -9.92 -7.88 6.44
C VAL A 239 -10.69 -9.16 6.79
N GLU A 240 -11.98 -9.07 7.09
CA GLU A 240 -12.81 -10.23 7.42
C GLU A 240 -12.90 -11.24 6.28
N THR A 241 -13.05 -10.77 5.05
CA THR A 241 -13.04 -11.64 3.88
C THR A 241 -11.70 -12.36 3.73
N THR A 242 -10.59 -11.65 3.99
CA THR A 242 -9.24 -12.23 3.94
C THR A 242 -9.05 -13.29 5.02
N ARG A 243 -9.44 -12.99 6.27
CA ARG A 243 -9.42 -13.92 7.40
C ARG A 243 -10.16 -15.21 7.07
N SER A 244 -11.41 -15.08 6.63
CA SER A 244 -12.28 -16.20 6.28
C SER A 244 -11.70 -17.05 5.15
N ARG A 245 -11.17 -16.42 4.09
CA ARG A 245 -10.60 -17.15 2.93
C ARG A 245 -9.23 -17.78 3.20
N LEU A 246 -8.47 -17.27 4.17
CA LEU A 246 -7.25 -17.91 4.68
C LEU A 246 -7.55 -19.05 5.67
N GLY A 247 -8.81 -19.22 6.07
CA GLY A 247 -9.25 -20.33 6.92
C GLY A 247 -8.81 -20.20 8.36
N TYR A 248 -8.68 -18.97 8.87
CA TYR A 248 -8.47 -18.75 10.30
C TYR A 248 -9.67 -19.29 11.10
N PRO A 249 -9.45 -20.16 12.10
CA PRO A 249 -10.47 -20.54 13.07
C PRO A 249 -11.05 -19.31 13.79
N VAL A 250 -12.29 -19.42 14.25
CA VAL A 250 -12.95 -18.33 15.01
C VAL A 250 -12.21 -18.01 16.31
N GLU A 251 -11.61 -19.00 16.96
CA GLU A 251 -10.93 -18.82 18.24
C GLU A 251 -9.47 -18.33 18.10
N GLU A 252 -8.92 -18.34 16.88
CA GLU A 252 -7.53 -17.97 16.62
C GLU A 252 -7.41 -16.45 16.54
N GLN A 253 -6.48 -15.88 17.31
CA GLN A 253 -6.16 -14.46 17.22
C GLN A 253 -5.45 -14.17 15.89
N VAL A 254 -5.85 -13.09 15.21
CA VAL A 254 -5.34 -12.72 13.89
C VAL A 254 -4.65 -11.38 13.99
N LEU A 255 -3.36 -11.33 13.65
CA LEU A 255 -2.65 -10.06 13.54
C LEU A 255 -3.19 -9.27 12.36
N VAL A 256 -3.59 -8.03 12.60
CA VAL A 256 -4.02 -7.10 11.56
C VAL A 256 -3.16 -5.85 11.64
N SER A 257 -2.65 -5.39 10.51
CA SER A 257 -2.06 -4.07 10.40
C SER A 257 -2.65 -3.32 9.22
N TYR A 258 -2.27 -2.05 9.11
CA TYR A 258 -2.79 -1.14 8.10
C TYR A 258 -1.69 -0.25 7.55
N SER A 259 -1.87 0.17 6.30
CA SER A 259 -0.94 1.05 5.58
C SER A 259 -1.69 1.93 4.58
N GLY A 260 -1.06 3.04 4.19
CA GLY A 260 -1.61 3.98 3.21
C GLY A 260 -2.20 5.25 3.83
N GLY A 261 -2.23 6.32 3.03
CA GLY A 261 -2.49 7.68 3.50
C GLY A 261 -3.90 7.91 4.04
N THR A 262 -4.88 7.09 3.66
CA THR A 262 -6.26 7.23 4.17
C THR A 262 -6.34 7.05 5.68
N PHE A 263 -5.48 6.20 6.25
CA PHE A 263 -5.39 6.01 7.71
C PHE A 263 -4.77 7.20 8.46
N ASN A 264 -4.35 8.28 7.77
CA ASN A 264 -4.02 9.53 8.44
C ASN A 264 -5.27 10.23 8.98
N ALA A 265 -6.45 9.99 8.39
CA ALA A 265 -7.74 10.49 8.88
C ALA A 265 -8.17 9.72 10.16
N PRO A 266 -8.25 10.37 11.33
CA PRO A 266 -8.65 9.72 12.57
C PRO A 266 -10.04 9.06 12.49
N GLN A 267 -10.97 9.67 11.76
CA GLN A 267 -12.33 9.17 11.55
C GLN A 267 -12.34 7.82 10.84
N VAL A 268 -11.52 7.66 9.79
CA VAL A 268 -11.42 6.38 9.08
C VAL A 268 -10.78 5.32 9.96
N ARG A 269 -9.69 5.65 10.67
CA ARG A 269 -9.05 4.71 11.62
C ARG A 269 -10.02 4.23 12.69
N GLU A 270 -10.77 5.15 13.26
CA GLU A 270 -11.69 4.84 14.35
C GLU A 270 -12.88 4.01 13.86
N ALA A 271 -13.49 4.39 12.74
CA ALA A 271 -14.55 3.59 12.11
C ALA A 271 -14.05 2.18 11.75
N PHE A 272 -12.86 2.07 11.14
CA PHE A 272 -12.23 0.80 10.82
C PHE A 272 -12.02 -0.07 12.07
N ARG A 273 -11.47 0.49 13.14
CA ARG A 273 -11.24 -0.21 14.41
C ARG A 273 -12.55 -0.69 15.05
N GLN A 274 -13.58 0.15 15.06
CA GLN A 274 -14.90 -0.21 15.59
C GLN A 274 -15.56 -1.34 14.78
N HIS A 275 -15.48 -1.27 13.46
CA HIS A 275 -16.04 -2.29 12.58
C HIS A 275 -15.28 -3.62 12.65
N LEU A 276 -13.94 -3.61 12.76
CA LEU A 276 -13.18 -4.82 13.02
C LEU A 276 -13.65 -5.52 14.30
N HIS A 277 -13.76 -4.77 15.40
CA HIS A 277 -14.21 -5.32 16.68
C HIS A 277 -15.64 -5.89 16.60
N THR A 278 -16.52 -5.26 15.80
CA THR A 278 -17.89 -5.76 15.58
C THR A 278 -17.92 -7.06 14.78
N LEU A 279 -16.98 -7.26 13.85
CA LEU A 279 -16.92 -8.44 13.01
C LEU A 279 -16.30 -9.64 13.74
N HIS A 280 -15.26 -9.42 14.55
CA HIS A 280 -14.56 -10.48 15.26
C HIS A 280 -13.71 -9.93 16.43
N ASP A 281 -13.82 -10.57 17.59
CA ASP A 281 -13.07 -10.17 18.81
C ASP A 281 -11.60 -10.62 18.82
N GLY A 282 -11.20 -11.51 17.90
CA GLY A 282 -9.85 -12.05 17.81
C GLY A 282 -8.89 -11.23 16.96
N TYR A 283 -9.28 -10.05 16.47
CA TYR A 283 -8.36 -9.16 15.75
C TYR A 283 -7.39 -8.45 16.70
N ASP A 284 -6.08 -8.65 16.48
CA ASP A 284 -5.01 -7.88 17.11
C ASP A 284 -4.54 -6.78 16.15
N LEU A 285 -5.14 -5.60 16.26
CA LEU A 285 -4.81 -4.46 15.41
C LEU A 285 -3.51 -3.79 15.88
N ARG A 286 -2.48 -3.84 15.03
CA ARG A 286 -1.14 -3.30 15.28
C ARG A 286 -0.78 -2.19 14.30
N GLN A 287 -0.02 -1.21 14.78
CA GLN A 287 0.61 -0.23 13.90
C GLN A 287 1.71 -0.90 13.06
N PRO A 288 1.94 -0.44 11.83
CA PRO A 288 2.98 -1.00 10.97
C PRO A 288 4.37 -0.85 11.63
N MET A 289 5.12 -1.95 11.70
CA MET A 289 6.41 -1.98 12.40
C MET A 289 7.55 -1.37 11.59
N TYR A 290 7.60 -1.63 10.29
CA TYR A 290 8.68 -1.20 9.39
C TYR A 290 8.14 -0.64 8.08
N SER A 291 8.98 0.12 7.36
CA SER A 291 8.67 0.56 6.00
C SER A 291 8.54 -0.62 5.03
N PRO A 292 7.75 -0.51 3.94
CA PRO A 292 7.58 -1.59 2.97
C PRO A 292 8.89 -2.14 2.39
N VAL A 293 9.87 -1.29 2.06
CA VAL A 293 11.19 -1.76 1.56
C VAL A 293 11.97 -2.62 2.57
N VAL A 294 11.84 -2.34 3.86
CA VAL A 294 12.40 -3.21 4.91
C VAL A 294 11.60 -4.51 4.98
N GLY A 295 10.28 -4.44 4.84
CA GLY A 295 9.40 -5.59 4.67
C GLY A 295 9.82 -6.50 3.52
N ALA A 296 10.15 -5.94 2.35
CA ALA A 296 10.66 -6.70 1.22
C ALA A 296 11.92 -7.52 1.60
N ALA A 297 12.85 -6.92 2.35
CA ALA A 297 14.07 -7.60 2.79
C ALA A 297 13.80 -8.66 3.88
N LEU A 298 12.85 -8.41 4.78
CA LEU A 298 12.36 -9.40 5.75
C LEU A 298 11.71 -10.60 5.05
N TYR A 299 10.93 -10.36 4.01
CA TYR A 299 10.34 -11.43 3.22
C TYR A 299 11.40 -12.22 2.46
N ALA A 300 12.42 -11.56 1.89
CA ALA A 300 13.57 -12.25 1.30
C ALA A 300 14.28 -13.17 2.30
N ALA A 301 14.47 -12.72 3.55
CA ALA A 301 15.02 -13.57 4.62
C ALA A 301 14.11 -14.78 4.91
N LYS A 302 12.79 -14.54 5.03
CA LYS A 302 11.78 -15.59 5.25
C LYS A 302 11.85 -16.69 4.18
N GLN A 303 12.00 -16.32 2.92
CA GLN A 303 12.09 -17.26 1.80
C GLN A 303 13.42 -18.03 1.76
N ALA A 304 14.52 -17.44 2.23
CA ALA A 304 15.84 -18.06 2.20
C ALA A 304 16.02 -19.19 3.21
N GLY A 305 15.40 -19.08 4.39
CA GLY A 305 15.59 -20.05 5.47
C GLY A 305 14.71 -19.87 6.71
N GLY A 306 13.85 -18.84 6.74
CA GLY A 306 12.94 -18.56 7.84
C GLY A 306 12.95 -17.08 8.26
N PRO A 307 11.98 -16.64 9.06
CA PRO A 307 11.94 -15.27 9.55
C PRO A 307 13.19 -14.93 10.37
N LEU A 308 13.57 -13.65 10.39
CA LEU A 308 14.64 -13.18 11.27
C LEU A 308 14.29 -13.42 12.75
N SER A 309 15.31 -13.54 13.60
CA SER A 309 15.12 -13.73 15.04
C SER A 309 14.46 -12.50 15.67
N ALA A 310 13.81 -12.69 16.83
CA ALA A 310 13.22 -11.59 17.59
C ALA A 310 14.26 -10.50 17.94
N ASP A 311 15.49 -10.90 18.27
CA ASP A 311 16.59 -9.96 18.56
C ASP A 311 16.98 -9.13 17.32
N ALA A 312 16.99 -9.75 16.12
CA ALA A 312 17.28 -9.06 14.87
C ALA A 312 16.16 -8.08 14.49
N LEU A 313 14.89 -8.45 14.71
CA LEU A 313 13.76 -7.56 14.54
C LEU A 313 13.82 -6.36 15.51
N GLU A 314 14.19 -6.59 16.77
CA GLU A 314 14.34 -5.51 17.75
C GLU A 314 15.53 -4.59 17.41
N HIS A 315 16.63 -5.14 16.90
CA HIS A 315 17.75 -4.37 16.36
C HIS A 315 17.29 -3.43 15.23
N LEU A 316 16.50 -3.96 14.27
CA LEU A 316 15.93 -3.16 13.19
C LEU A 316 15.08 -2.01 13.71
N ARG A 317 14.27 -2.25 14.75
CA ARG A 317 13.36 -1.26 15.33
C ARG A 317 14.09 -0.13 16.05
N THR A 318 15.25 -0.43 16.64
CA THR A 318 16.04 0.51 17.45
C THR A 318 17.13 1.22 16.65
N THR A 319 17.45 0.73 15.45
CA THR A 319 18.39 1.39 14.54
C THR A 319 17.70 2.55 13.85
N PRO A 320 18.22 3.79 13.93
CA PRO A 320 17.67 4.90 13.18
C PRO A 320 17.72 4.59 11.69
N THR A 321 16.56 4.42 11.06
CA THR A 321 16.48 4.46 9.60
C THR A 321 16.92 5.85 9.17
N ALA A 322 17.96 5.94 8.33
CA ALA A 322 18.28 7.19 7.67
C ALA A 322 17.02 7.65 6.95
N THR A 323 16.47 8.76 7.39
CA THR A 323 15.19 9.28 6.94
C THR A 323 15.26 9.51 5.44
N ALA A 324 14.43 8.79 4.68
CA ALA A 324 14.16 9.13 3.29
C ALA A 324 13.45 10.49 3.29
N ALA A 325 14.15 11.52 2.81
CA ALA A 325 13.56 12.79 2.42
C ALA A 325 12.71 12.62 1.15
#